data_AF-A0A920A6H8-F1
#
_entry.id   AF-A0A920A6H8-F1
#
_cell.length_a   1.000
_cell.length_b   1.000
_cell.length_c   1.000
_cell.angle_alpha   90.00
_cell.angle_beta   90.00
_cell.angle_gamma   90.00
#
_symmetry.space_group_name_H-M   'P 1'
#
loop_
_entity.id
_entity.type
_entity.pdbx_description
1 polymer ?
#
loop_
_entity_poly.entity_id
_entity_poly.type
_entity_poly.pdbx_seq_one_letter_code
_entity_poly.pdbx_strand_id
1 'polypeptide(L)'
;MLIADNYDSEEEFSSRKAEVEGVLTNTNFEQLVVSYSDDLGTKDLNGDLGFTNGDIFPTEFERVIAGLDVGDVSEAIPFEGNIHFLKVTELDGADIESFEEKRSELEGELKQIAFEAKILEISNAIGGQAYNFEEVADFAESFSLSLESFENQNISQTNFNFADPGAVFNSQIGSWSQAVELSNDEYAFAYVYDVIAQSTEELASVESSIVDSLIDINKGSYLDDLFASEEEFVLEADALEEAFSLNNVTVDELKNINRSTSLLKSDLINILFNEYETGITLKALTNDGVLFYTVVNRTKGDISKVSDEDKLFINEETQRNLLQTAFNKLRKEYDLDNKLNLNNQFTALNS
;
A
#
# COMPACT_ATOMS: atom_id res chain seq x y z
N MET A 1 47.67 34.06 -7.65
CA MET A 1 47.38 35.23 -8.51
C MET A 1 48.58 36.15 -8.48
N LEU A 2 48.91 36.81 -9.60
CA LEU A 2 49.89 37.90 -9.68
C LEU A 2 49.16 39.17 -10.10
N ILE A 3 49.29 40.25 -9.32
CA ILE A 3 48.58 41.52 -9.55
C ILE A 3 49.53 42.49 -10.26
N ALA A 4 49.21 42.92 -11.48
CA ALA A 4 50.12 43.75 -12.29
C ALA A 4 50.53 45.06 -11.60
N ASP A 5 49.60 45.68 -10.86
CA ASP A 5 49.82 46.94 -10.14
C ASP A 5 50.81 46.83 -8.94
N ASN A 6 51.17 45.61 -8.52
CA ASN A 6 52.13 45.40 -7.44
C ASN A 6 53.61 45.49 -7.89
N TYR A 7 53.86 45.71 -9.18
CA TYR A 7 55.21 45.71 -9.77
C TYR A 7 55.58 47.09 -10.32
N ASP A 8 56.86 47.49 -10.22
CA ASP A 8 57.32 48.84 -10.59
C ASP A 8 57.36 49.04 -12.12
N SER A 9 57.33 47.96 -12.89
CA SER A 9 57.33 47.98 -14.36
C SER A 9 56.72 46.72 -14.97
N GLU A 10 56.24 46.82 -16.22
CA GLU A 10 55.75 45.69 -17.02
C GLU A 10 56.83 44.60 -17.22
N GLU A 11 58.09 45.02 -17.31
CA GLU A 11 59.25 44.13 -17.45
C GLU A 11 59.45 43.28 -16.18
N GLU A 12 59.21 43.86 -15.01
CA GLU A 12 59.27 43.16 -13.72
C GLU A 12 58.09 42.18 -13.56
N PHE A 13 56.87 42.61 -13.89
CA PHE A 13 55.67 41.76 -13.87
C PHE A 13 55.82 40.55 -14.80
N SER A 14 56.28 40.79 -16.03
CA SER A 14 56.56 39.73 -17.01
C SER A 14 57.65 38.77 -16.54
N SER A 15 58.71 39.29 -15.90
CA SER A 15 59.78 38.46 -15.34
C SER A 15 59.27 37.58 -14.20
N ARG A 16 58.40 38.12 -13.33
CA ARG A 16 57.77 37.38 -12.24
C ARG A 16 56.86 36.27 -12.75
N LYS A 17 56.03 36.56 -13.76
CA LYS A 17 55.20 35.54 -14.43
C LYS A 17 56.06 34.39 -14.94
N ALA A 18 57.13 34.70 -15.68
CA ALA A 18 58.03 33.70 -16.25
C ALA A 18 58.77 32.87 -15.18
N GLU A 19 59.13 33.50 -14.05
CA GLU A 19 59.71 32.80 -12.90
C GLU A 19 58.73 31.76 -12.34
N VAL A 20 57.49 32.19 -12.06
CA VAL A 20 56.44 31.29 -11.54
C VAL A 20 56.17 30.16 -12.53
N GLU A 21 55.98 30.45 -13.82
CA GLU A 21 55.78 29.43 -14.86
C GLU A 21 56.95 28.44 -14.95
N GLY A 22 58.18 28.89 -14.73
CA GLY A 22 59.38 28.04 -14.80
C GLY A 22 59.55 27.08 -13.63
N VAL A 23 58.95 27.38 -12.47
CA VAL A 23 59.05 26.55 -11.25
C VAL A 23 57.75 25.82 -10.91
N LEU A 24 56.63 26.18 -11.55
CA LEU A 24 55.31 25.62 -11.29
C LEU A 24 55.23 24.15 -11.70
N THR A 25 54.75 23.32 -10.78
CA THR A 25 54.46 21.90 -10.99
C THR A 25 53.16 21.54 -10.26
N ASN A 26 52.55 20.41 -10.61
CA ASN A 26 51.34 19.92 -9.92
C ASN A 26 51.54 19.71 -8.41
N THR A 27 52.77 19.47 -7.97
CA THR A 27 53.09 19.08 -6.58
C THR A 27 53.56 20.21 -5.65
N ASN A 28 53.86 21.41 -6.18
CA ASN A 28 54.39 22.52 -5.38
C ASN A 28 53.48 23.76 -5.39
N PHE A 29 52.27 23.64 -5.93
CA PHE A 29 51.33 24.75 -6.10
C PHE A 29 51.10 25.52 -4.80
N GLU A 30 50.76 24.83 -3.72
CA GLU A 30 50.43 25.43 -2.42
C GLU A 30 51.64 26.20 -1.83
N GLN A 31 52.86 25.67 -2.01
CA GLN A 31 54.09 26.33 -1.58
C GLN A 31 54.37 27.60 -2.39
N LEU A 32 54.08 27.56 -3.70
CA LEU A 32 54.22 28.70 -4.58
C LEU A 32 53.16 29.76 -4.31
N VAL A 33 51.93 29.38 -3.92
CA VAL A 33 50.91 30.35 -3.49
C VAL A 33 51.41 31.16 -2.29
N VAL A 34 51.95 30.51 -1.26
CA VAL A 34 52.51 31.20 -0.08
C VAL A 34 53.67 32.12 -0.44
N SER A 35 54.51 31.72 -1.40
CA SER A 35 55.74 32.45 -1.73
C SER A 35 55.52 33.58 -2.76
N TYR A 36 54.61 33.38 -3.72
CA TYR A 36 54.47 34.21 -4.92
C TYR A 36 53.07 34.82 -5.12
N SER A 37 52.02 34.34 -4.44
CA SER A 37 50.68 34.91 -4.67
C SER A 37 50.55 36.32 -4.10
N ASP A 38 49.97 37.20 -4.90
CA ASP A 38 49.58 38.57 -4.55
C ASP A 38 48.15 38.65 -3.99
N ASP A 39 47.37 37.56 -4.06
CA ASP A 39 46.02 37.50 -3.48
C ASP A 39 46.07 37.26 -1.98
N LEU A 40 46.02 38.34 -1.20
CA LEU A 40 46.03 38.30 0.27
C LEU A 40 44.80 37.62 0.88
N GLY A 41 43.68 37.50 0.15
CA GLY A 41 42.45 36.93 0.67
C GLY A 41 42.52 35.40 0.83
N THR A 42 43.26 34.74 -0.06
CA THR A 42 43.33 33.27 -0.12
C THR A 42 44.73 32.73 0.19
N LYS A 43 45.77 33.57 0.14
CA LYS A 43 47.17 33.17 0.36
C LYS A 43 47.41 32.45 1.69
N ASP A 44 46.79 32.93 2.78
CA ASP A 44 46.91 32.31 4.10
C ASP A 44 46.16 30.96 4.21
N LEU A 45 45.26 30.69 3.27
CA LEU A 45 44.54 29.42 3.09
C LEU A 45 45.14 28.58 1.97
N ASN A 46 46.44 28.78 1.65
CA ASN A 46 47.15 28.11 0.55
C ASN A 46 46.49 28.31 -0.84
N GLY A 47 45.65 29.34 -1.01
CA GLY A 47 44.97 29.64 -2.27
C GLY A 47 43.65 28.90 -2.45
N ASP A 48 43.08 28.33 -1.39
CA ASP A 48 41.80 27.62 -1.47
C ASP A 48 40.63 28.58 -1.80
N LEU A 49 39.90 28.25 -2.86
CA LEU A 49 38.75 28.98 -3.37
C LEU A 49 37.42 28.25 -3.11
N GLY A 50 37.47 27.04 -2.54
CA GLY A 50 36.32 26.17 -2.34
C GLY A 50 35.82 25.50 -3.63
N PHE A 51 34.58 25.00 -3.57
CA PHE A 51 33.95 24.27 -4.66
C PHE A 51 33.21 25.19 -5.63
N THR A 52 33.19 24.77 -6.90
CA THR A 52 32.29 25.32 -7.92
C THR A 52 31.50 24.20 -8.60
N ASN A 53 30.28 24.53 -9.01
CA ASN A 53 29.44 23.70 -9.88
C ASN A 53 29.43 24.20 -11.34
N GLY A 54 30.31 25.15 -11.69
CA GLY A 54 30.38 25.81 -12.99
C GLY A 54 29.80 27.22 -13.04
N ASP A 55 29.14 27.67 -11.97
CA ASP A 55 28.45 28.97 -11.93
C ASP A 55 29.06 29.98 -10.94
N ILE A 56 30.09 29.59 -10.18
CA ILE A 56 30.60 30.39 -9.05
C ILE A 56 31.76 31.28 -9.47
N PHE A 57 32.68 30.78 -10.29
CA PHE A 57 33.82 31.54 -10.77
C PHE A 57 33.54 32.20 -12.13
N PRO A 58 34.34 33.20 -12.54
CA PRO A 58 34.25 33.76 -13.89
C PRO A 58 34.32 32.68 -14.97
N THR A 59 33.58 32.87 -16.07
CA THR A 59 33.46 31.89 -17.15
C THR A 59 34.80 31.46 -17.73
N GLU A 60 35.78 32.36 -17.77
CA GLU A 60 37.15 32.08 -18.21
C GLU A 60 37.84 31.04 -17.33
N PHE A 61 37.58 31.08 -16.02
CA PHE A 61 38.16 30.16 -15.05
C PHE A 61 37.45 28.83 -15.10
N GLU A 62 36.12 28.84 -15.14
CA GLU A 62 35.28 27.63 -15.22
C GLU A 62 35.64 26.80 -16.45
N ARG A 63 35.87 27.44 -17.59
CA ARG A 63 36.30 26.75 -18.81
C ARG A 63 37.66 26.07 -18.67
N VAL A 64 38.58 26.66 -17.91
CA VAL A 64 39.91 26.07 -17.66
C VAL A 64 39.80 24.93 -16.64
N ILE A 65 39.05 25.14 -15.55
CA ILE A 65 38.78 24.12 -14.51
C ILE A 65 38.15 22.88 -15.13
N ALA A 66 37.16 23.03 -16.01
CA ALA A 66 36.50 21.92 -16.70
C ALA A 66 37.43 21.08 -17.62
N GLY A 67 38.62 21.60 -17.95
CA GLY A 67 39.61 20.92 -18.77
C GLY A 67 40.78 20.31 -17.99
N LEU A 68 40.80 20.44 -16.66
CA LEU A 68 41.88 19.93 -15.81
C LEU A 68 41.43 18.68 -15.06
N ASP A 69 42.32 17.69 -14.94
CA ASP A 69 42.11 16.55 -14.07
C ASP A 69 42.42 16.92 -12.60
N VAL A 70 41.90 16.11 -11.66
CA VAL A 70 42.20 16.31 -10.23
C VAL A 70 43.71 16.22 -9.98
N GLY A 71 44.27 17.28 -9.40
CA GLY A 71 45.69 17.46 -9.13
C GLY A 71 46.45 18.27 -10.18
N ASP A 72 45.84 18.55 -11.34
CA ASP A 72 46.47 19.35 -12.40
C ASP A 72 46.39 20.85 -12.13
N VAL A 73 47.39 21.55 -12.66
CA VAL A 73 47.54 23.00 -12.58
C VAL A 73 47.40 23.62 -13.98
N SER A 74 46.67 24.74 -14.07
CA SER A 74 46.47 25.47 -15.31
C SER A 74 47.75 26.16 -15.81
N GLU A 75 47.77 26.47 -17.10
CA GLU A 75 48.63 27.53 -17.63
C GLU A 75 48.23 28.91 -17.06
N ALA A 76 49.05 29.94 -17.30
CA ALA A 76 48.75 31.30 -16.88
C ALA A 76 47.49 31.85 -17.57
N ILE A 77 46.48 32.18 -16.76
CA ILE A 77 45.19 32.71 -17.22
C ILE A 77 45.19 34.23 -17.06
N PRO A 78 45.19 35.02 -18.15
CA PRO A 78 45.02 36.47 -18.06
C PRO A 78 43.57 36.82 -17.75
N PHE A 79 43.34 37.59 -16.68
CA PHE A 79 42.01 38.08 -16.31
C PHE A 79 42.12 39.46 -15.65
N GLU A 80 41.35 40.43 -16.16
CA GLU A 80 41.35 41.83 -15.70
C GLU A 80 42.74 42.48 -15.55
N GLY A 81 43.68 42.13 -16.44
CA GLY A 81 45.05 42.66 -16.41
C GLY A 81 45.99 41.93 -15.45
N ASN A 82 45.50 40.94 -14.69
CA ASN A 82 46.26 40.11 -13.78
C ASN A 82 46.50 38.71 -14.35
N ILE A 83 47.36 37.93 -13.70
CA ILE A 83 47.62 36.53 -14.07
C ILE A 83 47.18 35.59 -12.95
N HIS A 84 46.40 34.58 -13.32
CA HIS A 84 45.89 33.55 -12.44
C HIS A 84 46.44 32.18 -12.83
N PHE A 85 46.66 31.34 -11.84
CA PHE A 85 46.97 29.92 -12.00
C PHE A 85 45.99 29.18 -11.10
N LEU A 86 45.36 28.14 -11.61
CA LEU A 86 44.33 27.38 -10.91
C LEU A 86 44.78 25.92 -10.77
N LYS A 87 44.39 25.27 -9.69
CA LYS A 87 44.60 23.84 -9.46
C LYS A 87 43.28 23.20 -9.07
N VAL A 88 42.94 22.08 -9.69
CA VAL A 88 41.79 21.27 -9.25
C VAL A 88 42.27 20.38 -8.10
N THR A 89 41.76 20.61 -6.89
CA THR A 89 42.19 19.88 -5.68
C THR A 89 41.40 18.59 -5.50
N GLU A 90 40.10 18.64 -5.74
CA GLU A 90 39.19 17.51 -5.58
C GLU A 90 37.94 17.71 -6.44
N LEU A 91 37.25 16.60 -6.74
CA LEU A 91 35.96 16.59 -7.42
C LEU A 91 34.95 15.97 -6.46
N ASP A 92 34.03 16.79 -5.94
CA ASP A 92 32.92 16.31 -5.12
C ASP A 92 31.76 15.90 -6.02
N GLY A 93 31.84 14.66 -6.51
CA GLY A 93 30.75 14.01 -7.23
C GLY A 93 30.12 12.96 -6.32
N ALA A 94 28.86 13.17 -5.94
CA ALA A 94 28.01 12.03 -5.60
C ALA A 94 28.10 11.03 -6.76
N ASP A 95 28.15 9.71 -6.48
CA ASP A 95 28.07 8.68 -7.50
C ASP A 95 26.84 8.94 -8.38
N ILE A 96 27.03 9.63 -9.51
CA ILE A 96 26.01 9.79 -10.51
C ILE A 96 25.94 8.43 -11.17
N GLU A 97 24.90 7.67 -10.81
CA GLU A 97 24.57 6.41 -11.47
C GLU A 97 24.68 6.60 -12.97
N SER A 98 25.42 5.70 -13.63
CA SER A 98 25.70 5.78 -15.05
C SER A 98 24.39 5.76 -15.84
N PHE A 99 24.41 6.29 -17.07
CA PHE A 99 23.25 6.22 -17.95
C PHE A 99 22.73 4.78 -18.10
N GLU A 100 23.61 3.79 -18.18
CA GLU A 100 23.21 2.38 -18.28
C GLU A 100 22.51 1.87 -17.01
N GLU A 101 22.92 2.36 -15.82
CA GLU A 101 22.26 2.02 -14.55
C GLU A 101 20.87 2.68 -14.44
N LYS A 102 20.72 3.94 -14.91
CA LYS A 102 19.43 4.66 -14.91
C LYS A 102 18.53 4.37 -16.10
N ARG A 103 19.05 3.70 -17.13
CA ARG A 103 18.33 3.53 -18.40
C ARG A 103 16.96 2.89 -18.21
N SER A 104 16.88 1.83 -17.41
CA SER A 104 15.62 1.11 -17.19
C SER A 104 14.59 1.95 -16.45
N GLU A 105 15.03 2.77 -15.50
CA GLU A 105 14.17 3.70 -14.75
C GLU A 105 13.64 4.79 -15.69
N LEU A 106 14.53 5.46 -16.43
CA LEU A 106 14.18 6.50 -17.39
C LEU A 106 13.27 5.99 -18.51
N GLU A 107 13.50 4.77 -19.02
CA GLU A 107 12.62 4.15 -20.00
C GLU A 107 11.22 3.87 -19.42
N GLY A 108 11.13 3.51 -18.13
CA GLY A 108 9.86 3.36 -17.42
C GLY A 108 9.13 4.69 -17.27
N GLU A 109 9.82 5.74 -16.81
CA GLU A 109 9.26 7.08 -16.66
C GLU A 109 8.78 7.64 -18.01
N LEU A 110 9.57 7.50 -19.07
CA LEU A 110 9.18 7.97 -20.40
C LEU A 110 7.97 7.21 -20.95
N LYS A 111 7.86 5.91 -20.69
CA LYS A 111 6.67 5.13 -21.05
C LYS A 111 5.44 5.61 -20.31
N GLN A 112 5.55 5.87 -19.00
CA GLN A 112 4.46 6.40 -18.19
C GLN A 112 3.98 7.76 -18.71
N ILE A 113 4.92 8.68 -18.96
CA ILE A 113 4.62 10.00 -19.52
C ILE A 113 3.93 9.88 -20.88
N ALA A 114 4.43 9.01 -21.75
CA ALA A 114 3.84 8.78 -23.07
C ALA A 114 2.44 8.17 -22.97
N PHE A 115 2.22 7.27 -22.00
CA PHE A 115 0.94 6.65 -21.72
C PHE A 115 -0.10 7.69 -21.27
N GLU A 116 0.22 8.50 -20.26
CA GLU A 116 -0.65 9.57 -19.76
C GLU A 116 -0.97 10.60 -20.85
N ALA A 117 0.01 10.97 -21.67
CA ALA A 117 -0.20 11.84 -22.81
C ALA A 117 -1.19 11.25 -23.83
N LYS A 118 -1.13 9.94 -24.07
CA LYS A 118 -2.05 9.24 -24.97
C LYS A 118 -3.46 9.20 -24.42
N ILE A 119 -3.63 8.96 -23.12
CA ILE A 119 -4.94 9.01 -22.45
C ILE A 119 -5.56 10.40 -22.58
N LEU A 120 -4.77 11.46 -22.40
CA LEU A 120 -5.25 12.84 -22.56
C LEU A 120 -5.61 13.15 -24.01
N GLU A 121 -4.83 12.67 -24.99
CA GLU A 121 -5.13 12.80 -26.41
C GLU A 121 -6.48 12.16 -26.76
N ILE A 122 -6.70 10.91 -26.33
CA ILE A 122 -7.96 10.19 -26.54
C ILE A 122 -9.12 10.94 -25.86
N SER A 123 -8.94 11.35 -24.60
CA SER A 123 -9.94 12.09 -23.82
C SER A 123 -10.39 13.39 -24.51
N ASN A 124 -9.46 14.12 -25.11
CA ASN A 124 -9.77 15.33 -25.87
C ASN A 124 -10.47 15.02 -27.19
N ALA A 125 -10.12 13.92 -27.85
CA ALA A 125 -10.75 13.51 -29.10
C ALA A 125 -12.21 13.05 -28.90
N ILE A 126 -12.52 12.38 -27.79
CA ILE A 126 -13.89 11.97 -27.45
C ILE A 126 -14.74 13.13 -26.92
N GLY A 127 -14.17 14.05 -26.14
CA GLY A 127 -14.91 15.11 -25.42
C GLY A 127 -15.54 16.21 -26.28
N GLY A 128 -15.38 16.17 -27.60
CA GLY A 128 -15.83 17.22 -28.53
C GLY A 128 -16.85 16.78 -29.57
N GLN A 129 -17.21 15.49 -29.64
CA GLN A 129 -18.05 14.94 -30.71
C GLN A 129 -19.06 13.92 -30.17
N ALA A 130 -20.30 13.98 -30.68
CA ALA A 130 -21.24 12.89 -30.52
C ALA A 130 -20.89 11.81 -31.56
N TYR A 131 -20.74 10.57 -31.12
CA TYR A 131 -20.43 9.44 -31.99
C TYR A 131 -21.70 8.62 -32.20
N ASN A 132 -21.87 8.06 -33.39
CA ASN A 132 -22.78 6.94 -33.62
C ASN A 132 -22.03 5.61 -33.51
N PHE A 133 -22.76 4.49 -33.49
CA PHE A 133 -22.17 3.17 -33.29
C PHE A 133 -21.16 2.76 -34.38
N GLU A 134 -21.34 3.21 -35.63
CA GLU A 134 -20.41 2.94 -36.74
C GLU A 134 -19.10 3.74 -36.56
N GLU A 135 -19.20 5.00 -36.14
CA GLU A 135 -18.04 5.88 -35.88
C GLU A 135 -17.19 5.43 -34.68
N VAL A 136 -17.76 4.67 -33.74
CA VAL A 136 -17.03 4.12 -32.59
C VAL A 136 -15.95 3.11 -33.03
N ALA A 137 -16.26 2.28 -34.03
CA ALA A 137 -15.31 1.30 -34.55
C ALA A 137 -14.14 2.00 -35.26
N ASP A 138 -14.44 2.98 -36.11
CA ASP A 138 -13.43 3.78 -36.82
C ASP A 138 -12.52 4.54 -35.84
N PHE A 139 -13.11 5.11 -34.77
CA PHE A 139 -12.36 5.79 -33.73
C PHE A 139 -11.39 4.83 -33.01
N ALA A 140 -11.88 3.67 -32.59
CA ALA A 140 -11.05 2.67 -31.92
C ALA A 140 -9.89 2.20 -32.80
N GLU A 141 -10.13 1.96 -34.09
CA GLU A 141 -9.07 1.60 -35.04
C GLU A 141 -8.02 2.71 -35.17
N SER A 142 -8.45 3.97 -35.25
CA SER A 142 -7.53 5.12 -35.37
C SER A 142 -6.57 5.27 -34.19
N PHE A 143 -6.99 4.83 -33.01
CA PHE A 143 -6.18 4.82 -31.79
C PHE A 143 -5.60 3.44 -31.45
N SER A 144 -5.81 2.43 -32.31
CA SER A 144 -5.39 1.03 -32.09
C SER A 144 -5.92 0.43 -30.77
N LEU A 145 -7.16 0.77 -30.42
CA LEU A 145 -7.85 0.30 -29.22
C LEU A 145 -8.61 -1.00 -29.51
N SER A 146 -8.68 -1.88 -28.50
CA SER A 146 -9.55 -3.06 -28.52
C SER A 146 -10.97 -2.70 -28.08
N LEU A 147 -11.97 -3.22 -28.80
CA LEU A 147 -13.38 -3.03 -28.46
C LEU A 147 -13.97 -4.30 -27.87
N GLU A 148 -14.64 -4.15 -26.73
CA GLU A 148 -15.43 -5.18 -26.07
C GLU A 148 -16.82 -4.63 -25.77
N SER A 149 -17.85 -5.44 -26.00
CA SER A 149 -19.25 -5.06 -25.81
C SER A 149 -19.85 -5.78 -24.63
N PHE A 150 -20.58 -5.04 -23.80
CA PHE A 150 -21.28 -5.57 -22.64
C PHE A 150 -22.75 -5.16 -22.70
N GLU A 151 -23.62 -6.07 -22.26
CA GLU A 151 -25.08 -5.88 -22.24
C GLU A 151 -25.61 -6.18 -20.83
N ASN A 152 -26.74 -5.56 -20.48
CA ASN A 152 -27.47 -5.80 -19.23
C ASN A 152 -26.61 -5.66 -17.96
N GLN A 153 -25.68 -4.69 -17.96
CA GLN A 153 -24.85 -4.40 -16.80
C GLN A 153 -25.58 -3.45 -15.84
N ASN A 154 -25.44 -3.69 -14.54
CA ASN A 154 -25.94 -2.80 -13.49
C ASN A 154 -24.79 -2.34 -12.60
N ILE A 155 -24.84 -1.12 -12.05
CA ILE A 155 -23.80 -0.56 -11.20
C ILE A 155 -23.37 -1.45 -10.02
N SER A 156 -24.28 -2.29 -9.49
CA SER A 156 -23.99 -3.22 -8.39
C SER A 156 -23.47 -4.60 -8.85
N GLN A 157 -23.63 -4.93 -10.12
CA GLN A 157 -23.25 -6.21 -10.71
C GLN A 157 -22.67 -5.96 -12.09
N THR A 158 -21.42 -5.50 -12.10
CA THR A 158 -20.66 -5.28 -13.31
C THR A 158 -19.63 -6.39 -13.50
N ASN A 159 -19.46 -6.86 -14.72
CA ASN A 159 -18.30 -7.68 -15.08
C ASN A 159 -17.03 -6.84 -15.31
N PHE A 160 -17.11 -5.52 -15.10
CA PHE A 160 -16.00 -4.61 -15.26
C PHE A 160 -15.08 -4.62 -14.04
N ASN A 161 -13.77 -4.52 -14.26
CA ASN A 161 -12.78 -4.27 -13.21
C ASN A 161 -12.47 -2.77 -13.05
N PHE A 162 -13.50 -1.93 -13.09
CA PHE A 162 -13.33 -0.47 -13.00
C PHE A 162 -13.12 -0.04 -11.55
N ALA A 163 -12.17 0.87 -11.33
CA ALA A 163 -12.01 1.54 -10.03
C ALA A 163 -13.25 2.39 -9.67
N ASP A 164 -13.86 3.03 -10.67
CA ASP A 164 -15.09 3.82 -10.52
C ASP A 164 -16.12 3.44 -11.60
N PRO A 165 -17.04 2.50 -11.32
CA PRO A 165 -18.15 2.18 -12.21
C PRO A 165 -19.04 3.39 -12.52
N GLY A 166 -19.12 4.37 -11.62
CA GLY A 166 -19.94 5.57 -11.77
C GLY A 166 -19.56 6.39 -12.99
N ALA A 167 -18.27 6.43 -13.37
CA ALA A 167 -17.81 7.12 -14.57
C ALA A 167 -18.53 6.61 -15.85
N VAL A 168 -18.84 5.31 -15.91
CA VAL A 168 -19.57 4.71 -17.04
C VAL A 168 -21.08 4.96 -16.90
N PHE A 169 -21.68 4.62 -15.76
CA PHE A 169 -23.14 4.69 -15.59
C PHE A 169 -23.70 6.11 -15.57
N ASN A 170 -22.89 7.12 -15.25
CA ASN A 170 -23.28 8.53 -15.30
C ASN A 170 -23.11 9.16 -16.70
N SER A 171 -22.55 8.43 -17.66
CA SER A 171 -22.35 8.92 -19.01
C SER A 171 -23.66 8.95 -19.80
N GLN A 172 -23.77 9.92 -20.71
CA GLN A 172 -24.96 10.08 -21.53
C GLN A 172 -25.00 9.04 -22.65
N ILE A 173 -26.20 8.60 -23.03
CA ILE A 173 -26.39 7.76 -24.21
C ILE A 173 -25.83 8.46 -25.47
N GLY A 174 -25.13 7.70 -26.31
CA GLY A 174 -24.43 8.19 -27.49
C GLY A 174 -23.11 8.91 -27.20
N SER A 175 -22.58 8.81 -25.97
CA SER A 175 -21.34 9.48 -25.56
C SER A 175 -20.34 8.49 -24.95
N TRP A 176 -19.07 8.85 -25.03
CA TRP A 176 -17.99 8.17 -24.31
C TRP A 176 -17.96 8.64 -22.85
N SER A 177 -17.57 7.74 -21.95
CA SER A 177 -17.22 8.06 -20.58
C SER A 177 -15.90 8.81 -20.49
N GLN A 178 -15.61 9.34 -19.31
CA GLN A 178 -14.25 9.70 -18.95
C GLN A 178 -13.36 8.45 -18.93
N ALA A 179 -12.03 8.64 -18.92
CA ALA A 179 -11.09 7.54 -18.74
C ALA A 179 -11.37 6.84 -17.40
N VAL A 180 -11.47 5.52 -17.44
CA VAL A 180 -11.72 4.67 -16.27
C VAL A 180 -10.49 3.79 -16.05
N GLU A 181 -9.91 3.88 -14.85
CA GLU A 181 -8.76 3.09 -14.47
C GLU A 181 -9.16 1.64 -14.17
N LEU A 182 -8.45 0.70 -14.78
CA LEU A 182 -8.57 -0.75 -14.54
C LEU A 182 -7.42 -1.25 -13.64
N SER A 183 -6.22 -0.74 -13.89
CA SER A 183 -5.01 -0.94 -13.08
C SER A 183 -4.02 0.21 -13.35
N ASN A 184 -2.88 0.22 -12.65
CA ASN A 184 -1.88 1.30 -12.75
C ASN A 184 -1.47 1.66 -14.20
N ASP A 185 -1.44 0.68 -15.10
CA ASP A 185 -1.00 0.85 -16.50
C ASP A 185 -2.11 0.50 -17.51
N GLU A 186 -3.36 0.44 -17.07
CA GLU A 186 -4.48 0.03 -17.92
C GLU A 186 -5.71 0.90 -17.68
N TYR A 187 -6.15 1.56 -18.74
CA TYR A 187 -7.31 2.45 -18.74
C TYR A 187 -8.25 2.07 -19.87
N ALA A 188 -9.54 2.26 -19.64
CA ALA A 188 -10.59 2.03 -20.61
C ALA A 188 -11.50 3.24 -20.74
N PHE A 189 -12.23 3.30 -21.85
CA PHE A 189 -13.29 4.26 -22.10
C PHE A 189 -14.53 3.48 -22.50
N ALA A 190 -15.68 3.84 -21.96
CA ALA A 190 -16.94 3.16 -22.24
C ALA A 190 -17.83 4.04 -23.12
N TYR A 191 -18.22 3.55 -24.28
CA TYR A 191 -19.25 4.19 -25.10
C TYR A 191 -20.63 3.65 -24.70
N VAL A 192 -21.52 4.54 -24.25
CA VAL A 192 -22.87 4.15 -23.82
C VAL A 192 -23.83 4.20 -25.01
N TYR A 193 -24.20 3.05 -25.56
CA TYR A 193 -25.10 2.98 -26.71
C TYR A 193 -26.57 2.70 -26.36
N ASP A 194 -26.85 2.15 -25.17
CA ASP A 194 -28.21 1.92 -24.67
C ASP A 194 -28.26 2.04 -23.13
N VAL A 195 -29.41 2.43 -22.58
CA VAL A 195 -29.64 2.59 -21.13
C VAL A 195 -31.00 2.04 -20.74
N ILE A 196 -30.99 1.03 -19.86
CA ILE A 196 -32.20 0.50 -19.24
C ILE A 196 -32.49 1.32 -17.98
N ALA A 197 -33.61 2.05 -17.99
CA ALA A 197 -34.02 2.84 -16.83
C ALA A 197 -34.28 1.93 -15.62
N GLN A 198 -33.90 2.41 -14.42
CA GLN A 198 -34.22 1.70 -13.18
C GLN A 198 -35.72 1.49 -13.07
N SER A 199 -36.12 0.23 -12.90
CA SER A 199 -37.51 -0.18 -12.66
C SER A 199 -37.58 -1.09 -11.44
N THR A 200 -38.72 -1.08 -10.76
CA THR A 200 -39.01 -2.14 -9.78
C THR A 200 -39.28 -3.43 -10.51
N GLU A 201 -38.61 -4.51 -10.12
CA GLU A 201 -38.94 -5.84 -10.60
C GLU A 201 -40.32 -6.28 -10.07
N GLU A 202 -41.02 -7.12 -10.84
CA GLU A 202 -42.28 -7.69 -10.37
C GLU A 202 -42.01 -8.67 -9.23
N LEU A 203 -42.86 -8.69 -8.20
CA LEU A 203 -42.69 -9.60 -7.06
C LEU A 203 -42.49 -11.06 -7.51
N ALA A 204 -43.17 -11.49 -8.56
CA ALA A 204 -43.04 -12.85 -9.11
C ALA A 204 -41.64 -13.19 -9.65
N SER A 205 -40.85 -12.22 -10.12
CA SER A 205 -39.48 -12.46 -10.60
C SER A 205 -38.46 -12.53 -9.45
N VAL A 206 -38.76 -11.86 -8.32
CA VAL A 206 -37.85 -11.77 -7.16
C VAL A 206 -38.29 -12.59 -5.96
N GLU A 207 -39.46 -13.23 -6.00
CA GLU A 207 -40.08 -13.93 -4.86
C GLU A 207 -39.13 -14.95 -4.24
N SER A 208 -38.47 -15.78 -5.05
CA SER A 208 -37.53 -16.79 -4.57
C SER A 208 -36.37 -16.15 -3.79
N SER A 209 -35.76 -15.10 -4.35
CA SER A 209 -34.62 -14.43 -3.72
C SER A 209 -35.00 -13.72 -2.41
N ILE A 210 -36.20 -13.14 -2.36
CA ILE A 210 -36.75 -12.53 -1.14
C ILE A 210 -36.99 -13.62 -0.08
N VAL A 211 -37.59 -14.74 -0.47
CA VAL A 211 -37.85 -15.87 0.44
C VAL A 211 -36.53 -16.41 1.00
N ASP A 212 -35.52 -16.62 0.16
CA ASP A 212 -34.20 -17.09 0.59
C ASP A 212 -33.56 -16.10 1.58
N SER A 213 -33.62 -14.81 1.28
CA SER A 213 -33.10 -13.75 2.17
C SER A 213 -33.84 -13.72 3.51
N LEU A 214 -35.17 -13.85 3.49
CA LEU A 214 -35.99 -13.90 4.71
C LEU A 214 -35.73 -15.17 5.52
N ILE A 215 -35.51 -16.31 4.86
CA ILE A 215 -35.11 -17.55 5.52
C ILE A 215 -33.80 -17.35 6.25
N ASP A 216 -32.80 -16.74 5.61
CA ASP A 216 -31.49 -16.54 6.21
C ASP A 216 -31.54 -15.54 7.39
N ILE A 217 -32.28 -14.44 7.25
CA ILE A 217 -32.52 -13.48 8.35
C ILE A 217 -33.21 -14.18 9.52
N ASN A 218 -34.28 -14.94 9.26
CA ASN A 218 -35.02 -15.62 10.32
C ASN A 218 -34.22 -16.74 10.98
N LYS A 219 -33.38 -17.47 10.22
CA LYS A 219 -32.45 -18.45 10.78
C LYS A 219 -31.46 -17.80 11.74
N GLY A 220 -30.86 -16.68 11.35
CA GLY A 220 -29.93 -15.94 12.21
C GLY A 220 -30.60 -15.53 13.53
N SER A 221 -31.75 -14.87 13.44
CA SER A 221 -32.53 -14.46 14.62
C SER A 221 -32.90 -15.64 15.52
N TYR A 222 -33.32 -16.77 14.94
CA TYR A 222 -33.69 -17.96 15.69
C TYR A 222 -32.49 -18.58 16.45
N LEU A 223 -31.32 -18.65 15.81
CA LEU A 223 -30.11 -19.17 16.44
C LEU A 223 -29.61 -18.26 17.57
N ASP A 224 -29.73 -16.95 17.42
CA ASP A 224 -29.39 -15.97 18.46
C ASP A 224 -30.31 -16.12 19.68
N ASP A 225 -31.63 -16.21 19.46
CA ASP A 225 -32.62 -16.42 20.53
C ASP A 225 -32.38 -17.77 21.24
N LEU A 226 -32.10 -18.82 20.46
CA LEU A 226 -31.76 -20.14 20.99
C LEU A 226 -30.47 -20.10 21.82
N PHE A 227 -29.45 -19.37 21.38
CA PHE A 227 -28.22 -19.21 22.15
C PHE A 227 -28.41 -18.31 23.38
N ALA A 228 -29.35 -17.37 23.36
CA ALA A 228 -29.68 -16.54 24.52
C ALA A 228 -30.57 -17.25 25.56
N SER A 229 -31.28 -18.33 25.19
CA SER A 229 -32.21 -19.01 26.10
C SER A 229 -31.53 -19.57 27.37
N GLU A 230 -32.20 -19.53 28.52
CA GLU A 230 -31.70 -20.19 29.75
C GLU A 230 -32.21 -21.63 29.90
N GLU A 231 -32.82 -22.17 28.85
CA GLU A 231 -33.44 -23.49 28.87
C GLU A 231 -32.35 -24.58 28.93
N GLU A 232 -32.53 -25.53 29.86
CA GLU A 232 -31.66 -26.70 29.94
C GLU A 232 -32.10 -27.74 28.92
N PHE A 233 -31.17 -28.18 28.09
CA PHE A 233 -31.42 -29.17 27.04
C PHE A 233 -30.91 -30.54 27.46
N VAL A 234 -31.70 -31.57 27.14
CA VAL A 234 -31.29 -32.97 27.28
C VAL A 234 -30.69 -33.41 25.96
N LEU A 235 -29.44 -33.88 25.98
CA LEU A 235 -28.73 -34.41 24.79
C LEU A 235 -29.23 -35.82 24.43
N GLU A 236 -30.51 -35.94 24.12
CA GLU A 236 -31.16 -37.15 23.64
C GLU A 236 -31.90 -36.81 22.35
N ALA A 237 -31.78 -37.66 21.33
CA ALA A 237 -32.31 -37.38 19.99
C ALA A 237 -33.81 -37.04 20.03
N ASP A 238 -34.62 -37.89 20.68
CA ASP A 238 -36.08 -37.69 20.79
C ASP A 238 -36.44 -36.37 21.50
N ALA A 239 -35.68 -35.97 22.53
CA ALA A 239 -35.92 -34.74 23.28
C ALA A 239 -35.61 -33.49 22.44
N LEU A 240 -34.53 -33.53 21.66
CA LEU A 240 -34.13 -32.45 20.76
C LEU A 240 -35.07 -32.38 19.53
N GLU A 241 -35.55 -33.51 19.03
CA GLU A 241 -36.57 -33.55 17.96
C GLU A 241 -37.85 -32.88 18.41
N GLU A 242 -38.33 -33.16 19.62
CA GLU A 242 -39.52 -32.53 20.18
C GLU A 242 -39.29 -31.03 20.46
N ALA A 243 -38.21 -30.68 21.15
CA ALA A 243 -37.91 -29.30 21.54
C ALA A 243 -37.77 -28.35 20.35
N PHE A 244 -37.19 -28.84 19.24
CA PHE A 244 -36.91 -28.03 18.06
C PHE A 244 -37.77 -28.36 16.84
N SER A 245 -38.73 -29.27 16.98
CA SER A 245 -39.53 -29.77 15.85
C SER A 245 -38.68 -30.24 14.66
N LEU A 246 -37.56 -30.91 14.97
CA LEU A 246 -36.60 -31.42 13.99
C LEU A 246 -36.93 -32.87 13.62
N ASN A 247 -36.38 -33.32 12.49
CA ASN A 247 -36.44 -34.73 12.09
C ASN A 247 -35.02 -35.25 11.86
N ASN A 248 -34.77 -36.51 12.22
CA ASN A 248 -33.49 -37.20 12.03
C ASN A 248 -32.33 -36.58 12.84
N VAL A 249 -32.59 -36.22 14.11
CA VAL A 249 -31.52 -35.73 14.98
C VAL A 249 -30.65 -36.91 15.43
N THR A 250 -29.33 -36.75 15.31
CA THR A 250 -28.35 -37.72 15.81
C THR A 250 -27.51 -37.09 16.91
N VAL A 251 -27.38 -37.80 18.04
CA VAL A 251 -26.47 -37.43 19.13
C VAL A 251 -25.29 -38.40 19.13
N ASP A 252 -24.10 -37.88 18.82
CA ASP A 252 -22.89 -38.70 18.75
C ASP A 252 -22.13 -38.72 20.08
N GLU A 253 -21.74 -39.92 20.53
CA GLU A 253 -20.86 -40.11 21.68
C GLU A 253 -19.42 -40.38 21.21
N LEU A 254 -18.53 -39.40 21.38
CA LEU A 254 -17.13 -39.52 20.99
C LEU A 254 -16.23 -39.86 22.19
N LYS A 255 -15.45 -40.95 22.09
CA LYS A 255 -14.54 -41.43 23.14
C LYS A 255 -13.08 -41.27 22.74
N ASN A 256 -12.24 -40.88 23.69
CA ASN A 256 -10.77 -40.76 23.52
C ASN A 256 -10.33 -39.82 22.38
N ILE A 257 -11.08 -38.75 22.14
CA ILE A 257 -10.67 -37.70 21.18
C ILE A 257 -9.56 -36.82 21.78
N ASN A 258 -8.73 -36.26 20.90
CA ASN A 258 -7.67 -35.31 21.26
C ASN A 258 -7.75 -34.06 20.36
N ARG A 259 -6.91 -33.04 20.61
CA ARG A 259 -6.90 -31.78 19.85
C ARG A 259 -6.50 -31.93 18.37
N SER A 260 -6.00 -33.09 17.95
CA SER A 260 -5.62 -33.39 16.57
C SER A 260 -6.53 -34.43 15.92
N THR A 261 -7.71 -34.67 16.49
CA THR A 261 -8.70 -35.60 15.92
C THR A 261 -9.19 -35.12 14.57
N SER A 262 -9.35 -36.03 13.61
CA SER A 262 -9.99 -35.75 12.32
C SER A 262 -11.52 -35.97 12.35
N LEU A 263 -12.06 -36.43 13.47
CA LEU A 263 -13.49 -36.72 13.63
C LEU A 263 -14.35 -35.46 13.78
N LEU A 264 -13.73 -34.31 14.07
CA LEU A 264 -14.41 -33.05 14.30
C LEU A 264 -13.74 -31.94 13.49
N LYS A 265 -14.51 -30.93 13.10
CA LYS A 265 -13.98 -29.71 12.49
C LYS A 265 -13.16 -28.92 13.51
N SER A 266 -12.18 -28.15 13.04
CA SER A 266 -11.21 -27.44 13.88
C SER A 266 -11.84 -26.41 14.83
N ASP A 267 -12.92 -25.75 14.42
CA ASP A 267 -13.70 -24.82 15.24
C ASP A 267 -14.38 -25.53 16.41
N LEU A 268 -14.99 -26.70 16.18
CA LEU A 268 -15.59 -27.52 17.23
C LEU A 268 -14.53 -28.04 18.21
N ILE A 269 -13.36 -28.45 17.71
CA ILE A 269 -12.24 -28.89 18.57
C ILE A 269 -11.84 -27.78 19.54
N ASN A 270 -11.70 -26.54 19.07
CA ASN A 270 -11.32 -25.43 19.93
C ASN A 270 -12.37 -25.16 21.02
N ILE A 271 -13.66 -25.14 20.65
CA ILE A 271 -14.77 -25.00 21.61
C ILE A 271 -14.70 -26.10 22.67
N LEU A 272 -14.69 -27.36 22.23
CA LEU A 272 -14.74 -28.51 23.12
C LEU A 272 -13.50 -28.58 24.02
N PHE A 273 -12.29 -28.33 23.52
CA PHE A 273 -11.07 -28.49 24.32
C PHE A 273 -10.72 -27.32 25.22
N ASN A 274 -11.36 -26.16 25.02
CA ASN A 274 -11.23 -24.98 25.87
C ASN A 274 -12.26 -24.94 27.02
N GLU A 275 -13.32 -25.74 26.95
CA GLU A 275 -14.31 -25.84 28.03
C GLU A 275 -13.77 -26.61 29.26
N TYR A 276 -13.76 -26.04 30.45
CA TYR A 276 -13.22 -26.74 31.63
C TYR A 276 -14.28 -27.52 32.42
N GLU A 277 -15.56 -27.19 32.28
CA GLU A 277 -16.64 -27.82 33.03
C GLU A 277 -16.97 -29.20 32.44
N THR A 278 -17.21 -30.18 33.31
CA THR A 278 -17.54 -31.55 32.93
C THR A 278 -18.90 -31.95 33.49
N GLY A 279 -19.65 -32.76 32.76
CA GLY A 279 -20.93 -33.31 33.19
C GLY A 279 -22.11 -32.34 33.13
N ILE A 280 -21.93 -31.17 32.52
CA ILE A 280 -23.00 -30.21 32.23
C ILE A 280 -23.24 -30.11 30.73
N THR A 281 -24.48 -29.81 30.34
CA THR A 281 -24.83 -29.52 28.95
C THR A 281 -24.64 -28.05 28.68
N LEU A 282 -23.86 -27.77 27.65
CA LEU A 282 -23.47 -26.44 27.22
C LEU A 282 -23.84 -26.23 25.76
N LYS A 283 -23.86 -24.97 25.37
CA LYS A 283 -24.09 -24.54 24.00
C LYS A 283 -22.99 -23.60 23.53
N ALA A 284 -22.67 -23.65 22.25
CA ALA A 284 -21.72 -22.76 21.61
C ALA A 284 -22.21 -22.39 20.20
N LEU A 285 -22.02 -21.12 19.81
CA LEU A 285 -22.20 -20.70 18.44
C LEU A 285 -21.05 -21.20 17.58
N THR A 286 -21.38 -21.63 16.37
CA THR A 286 -20.45 -22.11 15.34
C THR A 286 -20.80 -21.42 14.02
N ASN A 287 -19.92 -21.52 13.02
CA ASN A 287 -20.18 -20.94 11.71
C ASN A 287 -21.39 -21.59 11.01
N ASP A 288 -21.74 -22.82 11.40
CA ASP A 288 -22.79 -23.63 10.76
C ASP A 288 -24.07 -23.73 11.63
N GLY A 289 -24.13 -23.08 12.79
CA GLY A 289 -25.28 -23.16 13.71
C GLY A 289 -24.90 -23.14 15.19
N VAL A 290 -25.74 -23.74 16.05
CA VAL A 290 -25.49 -23.91 17.49
C VAL A 290 -25.08 -25.34 17.79
N LEU A 291 -23.96 -25.52 18.48
CA LEU A 291 -23.50 -26.80 19.01
C LEU A 291 -24.04 -26.99 20.43
N PHE A 292 -24.74 -28.10 20.68
CA PHE A 292 -25.03 -28.58 22.03
C PHE A 292 -24.06 -29.71 22.39
N TYR A 293 -23.42 -29.64 23.55
CA TYR A 293 -22.42 -30.62 23.95
C TYR A 293 -22.29 -30.81 25.46
N THR A 294 -21.80 -31.97 25.87
CA THR A 294 -21.40 -32.26 27.24
C THR A 294 -20.03 -32.90 27.25
N VAL A 295 -19.09 -32.29 27.97
CA VAL A 295 -17.78 -32.91 28.21
C VAL A 295 -17.94 -33.89 29.37
N VAL A 296 -17.99 -35.19 29.07
CA VAL A 296 -18.21 -36.23 30.09
C VAL A 296 -17.00 -36.39 31.00
N ASN A 297 -15.79 -36.45 30.44
CA ASN A 297 -14.55 -36.63 31.20
C ASN A 297 -13.36 -36.03 30.46
N ARG A 298 -12.33 -35.60 31.20
CA ARG A 298 -11.05 -35.12 30.66
C ARG A 298 -9.89 -35.93 31.21
N THR A 299 -9.04 -36.39 30.31
CA THR A 299 -7.76 -37.01 30.64
C THR A 299 -6.63 -36.03 30.40
N LYS A 300 -5.73 -35.87 31.38
CA LYS A 300 -4.55 -35.00 31.23
C LYS A 300 -3.66 -35.51 30.10
N GLY A 301 -3.39 -34.65 29.12
CA GLY A 301 -2.48 -34.96 28.02
C GLY A 301 -1.02 -35.07 28.48
N ASP A 302 -0.22 -35.83 27.74
CA ASP A 302 1.21 -35.94 27.96
C ASP A 302 1.95 -34.75 27.34
N ILE A 303 2.32 -33.79 28.19
CA ILE A 303 3.01 -32.55 27.82
C ILE A 303 4.46 -32.75 27.37
N SER A 304 5.02 -33.96 27.54
CA SER A 304 6.42 -34.25 27.19
C SER A 304 6.68 -34.24 25.68
N LYS A 305 5.62 -34.34 24.86
CA LYS A 305 5.69 -34.37 23.40
C LYS A 305 5.32 -33.03 22.72
N VAL A 306 5.04 -32.00 23.50
CA VAL A 306 4.67 -30.66 23.01
C VAL A 306 5.92 -29.79 22.95
N SER A 307 6.12 -29.04 21.86
CA SER A 307 7.25 -28.11 21.72
C SER A 307 7.16 -26.96 22.73
N ASP A 308 8.27 -26.27 23.02
CA ASP A 308 8.25 -25.17 24.00
C ASP A 308 7.52 -23.93 23.47
N GLU A 309 7.52 -23.69 22.15
CA GLU A 309 6.68 -22.66 21.50
C GLU A 309 5.19 -23.00 21.60
N ASP A 310 4.80 -24.23 21.29
CA ASP A 310 3.40 -24.67 21.38
C ASP A 310 2.90 -24.63 22.84
N LYS A 311 3.76 -24.95 23.82
CA LYS A 311 3.42 -24.82 25.24
C LYS A 311 3.12 -23.37 25.63
N LEU A 312 3.90 -22.41 25.13
CA LEU A 312 3.69 -20.99 25.42
C LEU A 312 2.35 -20.52 24.83
N PHE A 313 2.10 -20.84 23.56
CA PHE A 313 0.85 -20.51 22.87
C PHE A 313 -0.38 -21.12 23.56
N ILE A 314 -0.32 -22.42 23.90
CA ILE A 314 -1.39 -23.12 24.61
C ILE A 314 -1.65 -22.46 25.98
N ASN A 315 -0.60 -22.05 26.69
CA ASN A 315 -0.73 -21.45 28.01
C ASN A 315 -1.35 -20.04 27.94
N GLU A 316 -0.93 -19.22 26.99
CA GLU A 316 -1.53 -17.90 26.74
C GLU A 316 -2.99 -18.00 26.31
N GLU A 317 -3.32 -18.91 25.40
CA GLU A 317 -4.69 -19.16 24.96
C GLU A 317 -5.57 -19.67 26.12
N THR A 318 -5.06 -20.62 26.90
CA THR A 318 -5.76 -21.16 28.08
C THR A 318 -6.01 -20.06 29.12
N GLN A 319 -5.04 -19.18 29.37
CA GLN A 319 -5.22 -18.07 30.32
C GLN A 319 -6.25 -17.04 29.82
N ARG A 320 -6.22 -16.68 28.54
CA ARG A 320 -7.24 -15.77 27.96
C ARG A 320 -8.64 -16.39 28.08
N ASN A 321 -8.77 -17.68 27.79
CA ASN A 321 -10.05 -18.37 27.87
C ASN A 321 -10.54 -18.52 29.32
N LEU A 322 -9.66 -18.87 30.26
CA LEU A 322 -10.00 -18.92 31.69
C LEU A 322 -10.43 -17.55 32.22
N LEU A 323 -9.78 -16.47 31.77
CA LEU A 323 -10.16 -15.11 32.11
C LEU A 323 -11.55 -14.77 31.55
N GLN A 324 -11.82 -15.11 30.29
CA GLN A 324 -13.13 -14.89 29.67
C GLN A 324 -14.23 -15.68 30.38
N THR A 325 -14.00 -16.95 30.74
CA THR A 325 -15.03 -17.72 31.45
C THR A 325 -15.21 -17.25 32.88
N ALA A 326 -14.14 -16.87 33.59
CA ALA A 326 -14.25 -16.21 34.90
C ALA A 326 -15.06 -14.91 34.79
N PHE A 327 -14.84 -14.12 33.74
CA PHE A 327 -15.60 -12.91 33.45
C PHE A 327 -17.08 -13.23 33.19
N ASN A 328 -17.39 -14.21 32.34
CA ASN A 328 -18.77 -14.64 32.06
C ASN A 328 -19.48 -15.16 33.32
N LYS A 329 -18.77 -15.92 34.17
CA LYS A 329 -19.31 -16.42 35.43
C LYS A 329 -19.62 -15.29 36.41
N LEU A 330 -18.70 -14.33 36.57
CA LEU A 330 -18.93 -13.13 37.38
C LEU A 330 -20.08 -12.27 36.82
N ARG A 331 -20.15 -12.13 35.49
CA ARG A 331 -21.21 -11.40 34.78
C ARG A 331 -22.60 -11.99 35.08
N LYS A 332 -22.71 -13.33 35.10
CA LYS A 332 -23.91 -14.06 35.49
C LYS A 332 -24.19 -14.00 37.01
N GLU A 333 -23.18 -14.21 37.86
CA GLU A 333 -23.32 -14.23 39.32
C GLU A 333 -23.77 -12.86 39.90
N TYR A 334 -23.34 -11.76 39.29
CA TYR A 334 -23.65 -10.41 39.75
C TYR A 334 -24.78 -9.71 38.97
N ASP A 335 -25.43 -10.43 38.04
CA ASP A 335 -26.49 -9.92 37.17
C ASP A 335 -26.08 -8.61 36.47
N LEU A 336 -24.85 -8.58 35.93
CA LEU A 336 -24.26 -7.38 35.34
C LEU A 336 -24.89 -7.02 33.99
N ASP A 337 -25.52 -7.98 33.33
CA ASP A 337 -26.13 -7.82 32.00
C ASP A 337 -27.40 -7.00 32.04
N ASN A 338 -28.21 -7.18 33.09
CA ASN A 338 -29.39 -6.36 33.32
C ASN A 338 -29.04 -4.96 33.85
N LYS A 339 -27.92 -4.80 34.56
CA LYS A 339 -27.47 -3.51 35.10
C LYS A 339 -26.82 -2.59 34.06
N LEU A 340 -26.21 -3.13 33.02
CA LEU A 340 -25.60 -2.35 31.93
C LEU A 340 -26.63 -1.77 30.95
N ASN A 341 -27.83 -2.36 30.88
CA ASN A 341 -28.91 -1.90 30.00
C ASN A 341 -29.59 -0.58 30.44
N LEU A 342 -29.21 -0.01 31.58
CA LEU A 342 -29.78 1.24 32.12
C LEU A 342 -29.13 2.53 31.59
N ASN A 343 -28.10 2.47 30.74
CA ASN A 343 -27.34 3.67 30.32
C ASN A 343 -27.43 4.06 28.82
N ASN A 344 -28.33 3.46 28.04
CA ASN A 344 -28.59 3.86 26.65
C ASN A 344 -29.67 4.96 26.50
N GLN A 345 -29.82 5.87 27.47
CA GLN A 345 -30.72 7.02 27.36
C GLN A 345 -30.10 8.27 26.69
N PHE A 346 -28.90 8.20 26.12
CA PHE A 346 -28.24 9.36 25.50
C PHE A 346 -28.24 9.41 23.96
N THR A 347 -28.86 8.45 23.26
CA THR A 347 -28.94 8.45 21.77
C THR A 347 -30.24 9.03 21.20
N ALA A 348 -31.04 9.74 22.00
CA ALA A 348 -32.25 10.44 21.54
C ALA A 348 -32.09 11.97 21.58
N LEU A 349 -30.99 12.51 21.05
CA LEU A 349 -30.85 13.93 20.73
C LEU A 349 -29.94 14.06 19.50
N ASN A 350 -30.53 13.88 18.31
CA ASN A 350 -30.17 14.55 17.05
C ASN A 350 -31.08 13.99 15.96
N SER A 351 -32.29 14.55 15.89
CA SER A 351 -33.18 14.54 14.72
C SER A 351 -33.19 15.93 14.12
#